data_AF-A0A928V298-F1
#
_entry.id   AF-A0A928V298-F1
#
_cell.length_a   1.000
_cell.length_b   1.000
_cell.length_c   1.000
_cell.angle_alpha   90.00
_cell.angle_beta   90.00
_cell.angle_gamma   90.00
#
_symmetry.space_group_name_H-M   'P 1'
#
loop_
_entity.id
_entity.type
_entity.pdbx_description
1 polymer ?
#
loop_
_entity_poly.entity_id
_entity_poly.type
_entity_poly.pdbx_seq_one_letter_code
_entity_poly.pdbx_strand_id
1 'polypeptide(L)'
;MKIILVICLYLGTALPSFGQMILSAKGVNPENVCKPGNVYFLAEKRAKPLVAIDSIGLRINKAVQFAKENPTFAATASIQCAVNCNGELGGGFHVVTSTANQALDAALMEFLKSVKTWSPGYLKKKKVDSWYMWQLEIKDGQILILN
;
A
#
# COMPACT_ATOMS: atom_id res chain seq x y z
N MET A 1 31.06 -36.62 33.61
CA MET A 1 30.38 -36.60 32.30
C MET A 1 28.94 -36.07 32.40
N LYS A 2 28.68 -34.98 33.14
CA LYS A 2 27.33 -34.42 33.38
C LYS A 2 27.19 -32.91 33.13
N ILE A 3 28.29 -32.22 32.79
CA ILE A 3 28.31 -30.74 32.71
C ILE A 3 28.16 -30.24 31.27
N ILE A 4 28.43 -31.08 30.26
CA ILE A 4 28.36 -30.68 28.84
C ILE A 4 26.91 -30.62 28.32
N LEU A 5 25.96 -31.30 28.98
CA LEU A 5 24.56 -31.35 28.54
C LEU A 5 23.75 -30.08 28.86
N VAL A 6 24.26 -29.18 29.71
CA VAL A 6 23.51 -28.00 30.19
C VAL A 6 23.70 -26.78 29.27
N ILE A 7 24.81 -26.72 28.51
CA ILE A 7 25.14 -25.56 27.68
C ILE A 7 24.34 -25.55 26.37
N CYS A 8 23.95 -26.72 25.84
CA CYS A 8 23.11 -26.79 24.64
C CYS A 8 21.64 -26.37 24.87
N LEU A 9 21.17 -26.29 26.12
CA LEU A 9 19.79 -25.88 26.40
C LEU A 9 19.57 -24.35 26.37
N TYR A 10 20.64 -23.56 26.46
CA TYR A 10 20.53 -22.09 26.53
C TYR A 10 20.66 -21.36 25.19
N LEU A 11 21.02 -22.05 24.11
CA LEU A 11 21.16 -21.44 22.77
C LEU A 11 19.87 -21.54 21.91
N GLY A 12 18.79 -22.10 22.45
CA GLY A 12 17.57 -22.42 21.68
C GLY A 12 16.49 -21.33 21.61
N THR A 13 16.64 -20.18 22.27
CA THR A 13 15.56 -19.18 22.36
C THR A 13 15.99 -17.79 21.90
N ALA A 14 16.72 -17.69 20.79
CA ALA A 14 16.76 -16.45 20.01
C ALA A 14 15.73 -16.57 18.89
N LEU A 15 14.43 -16.53 19.23
CA LEU A 15 13.42 -16.22 18.23
C LEU A 15 13.64 -14.75 17.85
N PRO A 16 14.01 -14.41 16.60
CA PRO A 16 13.97 -13.03 16.17
C PRO A 16 12.50 -12.61 16.26
N SER A 17 12.16 -11.85 17.30
CA SER A 17 10.92 -11.10 17.26
C SER A 17 11.14 -10.06 16.17
N PHE A 18 10.65 -10.35 14.96
CA PHE A 18 10.49 -9.34 13.94
C PHE A 18 9.47 -8.33 14.51
N GLY A 19 9.99 -7.34 15.24
CA GLY A 19 9.21 -6.21 15.68
C GLY A 19 8.64 -5.57 14.43
N GLN A 20 7.33 -5.63 14.26
CA GLN A 20 6.67 -4.93 13.18
C GLN A 20 6.82 -3.44 13.47
N MET A 21 7.54 -2.73 12.60
CA MET A 21 7.72 -1.30 12.72
C MET A 21 6.36 -0.63 12.46
N ILE A 22 5.81 -0.01 13.50
CA ILE A 22 4.55 0.74 13.40
C ILE A 22 4.93 2.19 13.14
N LEU A 23 4.84 2.61 11.89
CA LEU A 23 4.90 4.02 11.52
C LEU A 23 3.47 4.56 11.52
N SER A 24 3.24 5.74 12.11
CA SER A 24 2.00 6.49 11.96
C SER A 24 2.35 7.89 11.43
N ALA A 25 1.62 8.34 10.41
CA ALA A 25 1.81 9.67 9.84
C ALA A 25 1.11 10.71 10.75
N LYS A 26 1.90 11.51 11.48
CA LYS A 26 1.37 12.62 12.27
C LYS A 26 0.77 13.67 11.33
N GLY A 27 -0.51 14.01 11.51
CA GLY A 27 -1.21 15.04 10.72
C GLY A 27 -2.08 14.53 9.56
N VAL A 28 -2.07 13.23 9.27
CA VAL A 28 -3.01 12.63 8.32
C VAL A 28 -4.05 11.83 9.10
N ASN A 29 -5.29 12.29 9.09
CA ASN A 29 -6.41 11.58 9.72
C ASN A 29 -7.37 11.08 8.63
N PRO A 30 -7.10 9.89 8.05
CA PRO A 30 -7.97 9.32 7.04
C PRO A 30 -9.40 9.16 7.58
N GLU A 31 -10.37 9.55 6.76
CA GLU A 31 -11.79 9.35 7.07
C GLU A 31 -12.13 7.85 7.08
N ASN A 32 -13.20 7.43 7.78
CA ASN A 32 -13.66 6.03 7.73
C ASN A 32 -12.60 4.97 8.17
N VAL A 33 -11.67 5.34 9.06
CA VAL A 33 -10.82 4.36 9.77
C VAL A 33 -11.54 3.77 10.97
N CYS A 34 -11.28 2.50 11.26
CA CYS A 34 -11.86 1.83 12.43
C CYS A 34 -11.32 2.38 13.75
N LYS A 35 -10.05 2.78 13.77
CA LYS A 35 -9.36 3.32 14.95
C LYS A 35 -8.57 4.57 14.56
N PRO A 36 -9.13 5.77 14.78
CA PRO A 36 -8.41 7.02 14.57
C PRO A 36 -7.02 7.01 15.24
N GLY A 37 -5.99 7.45 14.50
CA GLY A 37 -4.60 7.45 14.96
C GLY A 37 -3.86 6.11 14.93
N ASN A 38 -4.51 4.99 14.59
CA ASN A 38 -3.91 3.66 14.53
C ASN A 38 -3.95 3.06 13.11
N VAL A 39 -3.30 3.73 12.17
CA VAL A 39 -3.15 3.25 10.79
C VAL A 39 -1.73 2.75 10.58
N TYR A 40 -1.59 1.47 10.25
CA TYR A 40 -0.31 0.76 10.23
C TYR A 40 0.32 0.71 8.84
N PHE A 41 1.64 0.89 8.76
CA PHE A 41 2.42 0.44 7.61
C PHE A 41 2.79 -1.03 7.81
N LEU A 42 2.28 -1.91 6.96
CA LEU A 42 2.48 -3.36 7.07
C LEU A 42 3.40 -3.85 5.94
N ALA A 43 4.50 -4.51 6.30
CA ALA A 43 5.35 -5.20 5.33
C ALA A 43 4.73 -6.54 4.88
N GLU A 44 4.17 -7.28 5.83
CA GLU A 44 3.48 -8.56 5.58
C GLU A 44 1.99 -8.46 5.86
N LYS A 45 1.19 -9.27 5.17
CA LYS A 45 -0.29 -9.29 5.32
C LYS A 45 -0.91 -7.90 5.25
N ARG A 46 -0.35 -7.07 4.38
CA ARG A 46 -0.81 -5.71 4.06
C ARG A 46 -2.20 -5.75 3.43
N ALA A 47 -2.93 -4.63 3.56
CA ALA A 47 -4.11 -4.43 2.76
C ALA A 47 -3.77 -4.53 1.27
N LYS A 48 -4.71 -5.01 0.46
CA LYS A 48 -4.56 -5.12 -0.99
C LYS A 48 -5.91 -5.09 -1.68
N PRO A 49 -5.99 -4.59 -2.92
CA PRO A 49 -7.22 -4.71 -3.70
C PRO A 49 -7.58 -6.19 -3.86
N LEU A 50 -8.87 -6.49 -3.85
CA LEU A 50 -9.36 -7.85 -4.15
C LEU A 50 -9.33 -8.13 -5.66
N VAL A 51 -9.41 -7.07 -6.48
CA VAL A 51 -9.23 -7.15 -7.93
C VAL A 51 -7.75 -7.29 -8.24
N ALA A 52 -7.42 -8.17 -9.19
CA ALA A 52 -6.05 -8.37 -9.65
C ALA A 52 -5.44 -7.08 -10.21
N ILE A 53 -4.16 -6.84 -9.92
CA ILE A 53 -3.42 -5.64 -10.34
C ILE A 53 -3.47 -5.46 -11.86
N ASP A 54 -3.30 -6.53 -12.64
CA ASP A 54 -3.38 -6.48 -14.11
C ASP A 54 -4.73 -5.97 -14.60
N SER A 55 -5.83 -6.38 -13.96
CA SER A 55 -7.18 -5.90 -14.31
C SER A 55 -7.33 -4.41 -13.99
N ILE A 56 -6.74 -3.95 -12.89
CA ILE A 56 -6.70 -2.52 -12.55
C ILE A 56 -5.83 -1.75 -13.55
N GLY A 57 -4.69 -2.31 -13.96
CA GLY A 57 -3.80 -1.78 -14.99
C GLY A 57 -4.52 -1.61 -16.34
N LEU A 58 -5.31 -2.59 -16.77
CA LEU A 58 -6.13 -2.47 -17.98
C LEU A 58 -7.18 -1.37 -17.86
N ARG A 59 -7.79 -1.21 -16.67
CA ARG A 59 -8.82 -0.19 -16.43
C ARG A 59 -8.24 1.21 -16.37
N ILE A 60 -7.08 1.41 -15.74
CA ILE A 60 -6.45 2.74 -15.63
C ILE A 60 -5.98 3.25 -17.00
N ASN A 61 -5.40 2.37 -17.83
CA ASN A 61 -5.00 2.73 -19.19
C ASN A 61 -6.20 3.03 -20.12
N LYS A 62 -7.40 2.54 -19.79
CA LYS A 62 -8.64 2.90 -20.48
C LYS A 62 -9.25 4.21 -19.97
N ALA A 63 -9.13 4.49 -18.67
CA ALA A 63 -9.72 5.67 -18.06
C ALA A 63 -8.85 6.92 -18.22
N VAL A 64 -7.53 6.78 -18.11
CA VAL A 64 -6.56 7.87 -18.14
C VAL A 64 -5.80 7.84 -19.47
N GLN A 65 -6.30 8.57 -20.46
CA GLN A 65 -5.74 8.55 -21.83
C GLN A 65 -4.40 9.27 -21.96
N PHE A 66 -3.99 10.06 -20.95
CA PHE A 66 -2.80 10.91 -20.98
C PHE A 66 -1.55 10.18 -21.49
N ALA A 67 -1.25 8.99 -20.96
CA ALA A 67 -0.05 8.25 -21.36
C ALA A 67 -0.11 7.90 -22.85
N LYS A 68 -1.24 7.38 -23.33
CA LYS A 68 -1.45 7.02 -24.74
C LYS A 68 -1.30 8.22 -25.68
N GLU A 69 -1.76 9.39 -25.25
CA GLU A 69 -1.66 10.64 -26.00
C GLU A 69 -0.24 11.22 -25.97
N ASN A 70 0.57 10.85 -24.97
CA ASN A 70 1.93 11.36 -24.75
C ASN A 70 2.92 10.20 -24.59
N PRO A 71 3.16 9.39 -25.64
CA PRO A 71 3.93 8.14 -25.52
C PRO A 71 5.40 8.34 -25.12
N THR A 72 5.96 9.53 -25.35
CA THR A 72 7.34 9.88 -24.96
C THR A 72 7.46 10.38 -23.52
N PHE A 73 6.34 10.63 -22.83
CA PHE A 73 6.34 11.06 -21.45
C PHE A 73 6.73 9.89 -20.53
N ALA A 74 7.69 10.15 -19.65
CA ALA A 74 8.16 9.20 -18.66
C ALA A 74 8.13 9.82 -17.26
N ALA A 75 7.46 9.17 -16.32
CA ALA A 75 7.43 9.59 -14.93
C ALA A 75 7.09 8.43 -14.00
N THR A 76 7.38 8.59 -12.72
CA THR A 76 6.91 7.69 -11.66
C THR A 76 5.94 8.45 -10.77
N ALA A 77 4.88 7.78 -10.31
CA ALA A 77 3.96 8.34 -9.33
C ALA A 77 3.82 7.38 -8.14
N SER A 78 3.69 7.93 -6.94
CA SER A 78 3.32 7.16 -5.75
C SER A 78 2.14 7.81 -5.08
N ILE A 79 1.04 7.08 -4.93
CA ILE A 79 -0.20 7.57 -4.31
C ILE A 79 -0.53 6.65 -3.15
N GLN A 80 -0.63 7.22 -1.96
CA GLN A 80 -0.94 6.49 -0.74
C GLN A 80 -2.41 6.70 -0.35
N CYS A 81 -3.03 5.66 0.19
CA CYS A 81 -4.38 5.69 0.74
C CYS A 81 -4.48 4.76 1.97
N ALA A 82 -5.46 5.03 2.84
CA ALA A 82 -5.78 4.16 3.95
C ALA A 82 -6.83 3.12 3.54
N VAL A 83 -6.64 1.89 3.99
CA VAL A 83 -7.64 0.82 3.91
C VAL A 83 -8.03 0.47 5.33
N ASN A 84 -9.32 0.53 5.64
CA ASN A 84 -9.80 0.30 6.99
C ASN A 84 -9.83 -1.19 7.34
N CYS A 85 -10.04 -1.48 8.63
CA CYS A 85 -10.10 -2.83 9.16
C CYS A 85 -11.25 -3.68 8.57
N ASN A 86 -12.24 -3.07 7.92
CA ASN A 86 -13.33 -3.77 7.24
C ASN A 86 -13.00 -4.17 5.80
N GLY A 87 -11.89 -3.68 5.24
CA GLY A 87 -11.56 -3.89 3.83
C GLY A 87 -12.23 -2.86 2.92
N GLU A 88 -12.53 -1.68 3.46
CA GLU A 88 -13.03 -0.54 2.71
C GLU A 88 -11.92 0.50 2.55
N LEU A 89 -12.02 1.28 1.49
CA LEU A 89 -11.10 2.37 1.24
C LEU A 89 -11.42 3.54 2.20
N GLY A 90 -10.60 3.71 3.24
CA GLY A 90 -10.75 4.71 4.30
C GLY A 90 -10.13 6.07 3.95
N GLY A 91 -10.22 6.53 2.70
CA GLY A 91 -9.68 7.84 2.32
C GLY A 91 -8.17 8.01 2.55
N GLY A 92 -7.75 9.18 3.05
CA GLY A 92 -6.32 9.50 3.29
C GLY A 92 -5.46 9.59 2.04
N PHE A 93 -6.08 9.87 0.90
CA PHE A 93 -5.38 9.95 -0.39
C PHE A 93 -4.39 11.10 -0.41
N HIS A 94 -3.12 10.79 -0.70
CA HIS A 94 -2.10 11.80 -0.94
C HIS A 94 -1.08 11.32 -1.97
N VAL A 95 -0.60 12.28 -2.75
CA VAL A 95 0.50 12.07 -3.67
C VAL A 95 1.80 12.13 -2.88
N VAL A 96 2.51 11.00 -2.81
CA VAL A 96 3.83 10.87 -2.18
C VAL A 96 4.92 11.25 -3.18
N THR A 97 4.76 10.84 -4.43
CA THR A 97 5.64 11.20 -5.55
C THR A 97 4.77 11.63 -6.72
N SER A 98 4.96 12.86 -7.17
CA SER A 98 4.21 13.48 -8.26
C SER A 98 4.82 13.14 -9.61
N THR A 99 3.99 13.06 -10.65
CA THR A 99 4.45 12.97 -12.05
C THR A 99 4.97 14.31 -12.61
N ALA A 100 4.99 15.37 -11.79
CA ALA A 100 5.17 16.76 -12.21
C ALA A 100 4.10 17.30 -13.17
N ASN A 101 3.03 16.52 -13.42
CA ASN A 101 1.85 16.95 -14.15
C ASN A 101 0.62 16.85 -13.23
N GLN A 102 0.11 18.01 -12.80
CA GLN A 102 -0.99 18.08 -11.83
C GLN A 102 -2.29 17.46 -12.34
N ALA A 103 -2.58 17.60 -13.64
CA ALA A 103 -3.79 17.02 -14.24
C ALA A 103 -3.70 15.49 -14.29
N LEU A 104 -2.52 14.94 -14.61
CA LEU A 104 -2.27 13.52 -14.56
C LEU A 104 -2.39 12.99 -13.12
N ASP A 105 -1.74 13.63 -12.15
CA ASP A 105 -1.81 13.23 -10.75
C ASP A 105 -3.27 13.20 -10.22
N ALA A 106 -4.07 14.20 -10.61
CA ALA A 106 -5.49 14.26 -10.26
C ALA A 106 -6.29 13.11 -10.89
N ALA A 107 -6.10 12.85 -12.19
CA ALA A 107 -6.77 11.76 -12.90
C ALA A 107 -6.39 10.37 -12.34
N LEU A 108 -5.11 10.15 -12.03
CA LEU A 108 -4.64 8.94 -11.37
C LEU A 108 -5.31 8.77 -10.01
N MET A 109 -5.33 9.82 -9.19
CA MET A 109 -5.96 9.77 -7.87
C MET A 109 -7.47 9.49 -7.95
N GLU A 110 -8.19 10.13 -8.87
CA GLU A 110 -9.61 9.92 -9.09
C GLU A 110 -9.89 8.47 -9.49
N PHE A 111 -9.12 7.92 -10.43
CA PHE A 111 -9.24 6.53 -10.83
C PHE A 111 -8.99 5.58 -9.64
N LEU A 112 -7.91 5.79 -8.88
CA LEU A 112 -7.56 4.91 -7.76
C LEU A 112 -8.62 4.94 -6.64
N LYS A 113 -9.28 6.09 -6.41
CA LYS A 113 -10.43 6.22 -5.50
C LYS A 113 -11.64 5.38 -5.93
N SER A 114 -11.73 5.00 -7.22
CA SER A 114 -12.80 4.15 -7.74
C SER A 114 -12.61 2.65 -7.43
N VAL A 115 -11.43 2.24 -6.96
CA VAL A 115 -11.18 0.85 -6.54
C VAL A 115 -11.79 0.63 -5.15
N LYS A 116 -12.99 0.04 -5.09
CA LYS A 116 -13.78 -0.06 -3.85
C LYS A 116 -13.57 -1.33 -3.01
N THR A 117 -13.15 -2.44 -3.62
CA THR A 117 -13.09 -3.75 -2.95
C THR A 117 -11.68 -4.09 -2.49
N TRP A 118 -11.47 -4.21 -1.18
CA TRP A 118 -10.16 -4.46 -0.58
C TRP A 118 -10.18 -5.60 0.46
N SER A 119 -9.04 -6.26 0.60
CA SER A 119 -8.72 -7.04 1.79
C SER A 119 -8.08 -6.11 2.82
N PRO A 120 -8.49 -6.16 4.10
CA PRO A 120 -7.83 -5.40 5.16
C PRO A 120 -6.42 -5.97 5.45
N GLY A 121 -5.62 -5.18 6.16
CA GLY A 121 -4.35 -5.62 6.72
C GLY A 121 -4.54 -6.46 7.99
N TYR A 122 -3.53 -7.27 8.36
CA TYR A 122 -3.59 -8.13 9.55
C TYR A 122 -2.36 -8.00 10.46
N LEU A 123 -2.61 -7.68 11.73
CA LEU A 123 -1.63 -7.69 12.82
C LEU A 123 -2.02 -8.79 13.81
N LYS A 124 -1.15 -9.79 14.03
CA LYS A 124 -1.42 -10.91 14.96
C LYS A 124 -2.81 -11.55 14.75
N LYS A 125 -3.19 -11.80 13.49
CA LYS A 125 -4.50 -12.33 13.05
C LYS A 125 -5.71 -11.40 13.25
N LYS A 126 -5.51 -10.17 13.76
CA LYS A 126 -6.57 -9.16 13.87
C LYS A 126 -6.53 -8.24 12.66
N LYS A 127 -7.70 -7.92 12.11
CA LYS A 127 -7.84 -6.90 11.06
C LYS A 127 -7.47 -5.54 11.63
N VAL A 128 -6.76 -4.73 10.86
CA VAL A 128 -6.32 -3.39 11.25
C VAL A 128 -6.44 -2.41 10.09
N ASP A 129 -6.57 -1.12 10.40
CA ASP A 129 -6.44 -0.06 9.41
C ASP A 129 -4.98 0.00 8.94
N SER A 130 -4.74 0.06 7.63
CA SER A 130 -3.37 0.07 7.11
C SER A 130 -3.21 0.95 5.89
N TRP A 131 -2.02 1.52 5.77
CA TRP A 131 -1.64 2.29 4.59
C TRP A 131 -1.32 1.35 3.43
N TYR A 132 -1.78 1.74 2.25
CA TYR A 132 -1.42 1.10 0.99
C TYR A 132 -0.84 2.15 0.05
N MET A 133 0.21 1.78 -0.67
CA MET A 133 0.88 2.66 -1.63
C MET A 133 0.77 2.06 -3.03
N TRP A 134 0.11 2.80 -3.90
CA TRP A 134 0.16 2.59 -5.34
C TRP A 134 1.50 3.12 -5.84
N GLN A 135 2.28 2.25 -6.47
CA GLN A 135 3.50 2.64 -7.18
C GLN A 135 3.21 2.50 -8.67
N LEU A 136 3.38 3.59 -9.39
CA LEU A 136 3.03 3.72 -10.80
C LEU A 136 4.27 4.12 -11.59
N GLU A 137 4.41 3.52 -12.77
CA GLU A 137 5.36 3.95 -13.78
C GLU A 137 4.57 4.32 -15.04
N ILE A 138 4.81 5.50 -15.56
CA ILE A 138 4.27 5.97 -16.82
C ILE A 138 5.43 5.97 -17.81
N LYS A 139 5.33 5.15 -18.85
CA LYS A 139 6.30 5.08 -19.95
C LYS A 139 5.68 4.43 -21.17
N ASP A 140 6.23 4.69 -22.35
CA ASP A 140 5.87 4.03 -23.61
C ASP A 140 4.35 4.03 -23.90
N GLY A 141 3.69 5.12 -23.50
CA GLY A 141 2.25 5.30 -23.66
C GLY A 141 1.37 4.47 -22.72
N GLN A 142 1.94 3.90 -21.65
CA GLN A 142 1.24 3.04 -20.69
C GLN A 142 1.46 3.49 -19.25
N ILE A 143 0.50 3.16 -18.41
CA ILE A 143 0.57 3.28 -16.94
C ILE A 143 0.69 1.87 -16.37
N LEU A 144 1.84 1.55 -15.78
CA LEU A 144 2.14 0.29 -15.13
C LEU A 144 1.99 0.44 -13.62
N ILE A 145 1.49 -0.60 -12.95
CA ILE A 145 1.40 -0.68 -11.49
C ILE A 145 2.50 -1.64 -11.03
N LEU A 146 3.37 -1.18 -10.13
CA LEU A 146 4.64 -1.88 -9.79
C LEU A 146 4.60 -2.72 -8.50
N ASN A 147 3.51 -2.68 -7.74
CA ASN A 147 3.51 -3.03 -6.31
C ASN A 147 3.21 -4.48 -5.94
#